data_AF-A0A7H1J8S8-F1
#
_entry.id   AF-A0A7H1J8S8-F1
#
_cell.length_a   1.000
_cell.length_b   1.000
_cell.length_c   1.000
_cell.angle_alpha   90.00
_cell.angle_beta   90.00
_cell.angle_gamma   90.00
#
_symmetry.space_group_name_H-M   'P 1'
#
loop_
_entity.id
_entity.type
_entity.pdbx_description
1 polymer ?
#
loop_
_entity_poly.entity_id
_entity_poly.type
_entity_poly.pdbx_seq_one_letter_code
_entity_poly.pdbx_strand_id
1 'polypeptide(L)'
;MNKVFLALGVSVLSPLALAKPVIATSIKPVSMVVAAIAGDKADIQQIVSSTASPHDFAMRPSDLKKITDADTVVWVGESLERFLEKPLENAGKEASSIEWLALEGMKLHNFAEEHHDDHEKHDDHEKHDDHEKHDDHEKHGDHEKHDDHEKHDDHEKHDDHEHHDEHEGHEGHDHSGIDPHVWLSPDNALVLAKAVTARLVSLDSANAEYYKGNLVSFEKGLSAKDAEIRNALNKVNKVPYIVFHDGYSYFEQHYGLQNAGEITVSPERKPGAKKVAEIRHEIEENKVQCVFSEPQFSPAIVKTLLEGSDVKTAPLDPLGSQVKMGTNAYFSFLDSLSGQFLNCLG
;
A
#
# COMPACT_ATOMS: atom_id res chain seq x y z
N MET A 1 -5.29 -43.38 74.91
CA MET A 1 -5.46 -43.57 73.45
C MET A 1 -5.19 -42.23 72.78
N ASN A 2 -4.06 -42.05 72.09
CA ASN A 2 -3.82 -40.85 71.26
C ASN A 2 -3.60 -41.28 69.81
N LYS A 3 -4.38 -40.72 68.88
CA LYS A 3 -4.11 -40.81 67.44
C LYS A 3 -3.59 -39.46 66.98
N VAL A 4 -2.30 -39.39 66.63
CA VAL A 4 -1.75 -38.22 65.95
C VAL A 4 -2.19 -38.29 64.49
N PHE A 5 -3.00 -37.33 64.04
CA PHE A 5 -3.32 -37.17 62.63
C PHE A 5 -2.22 -36.37 61.95
N LEU A 6 -1.47 -37.02 61.06
CA LEU A 6 -0.49 -36.36 60.21
C LEU A 6 -1.21 -35.78 58.98
N ALA A 7 -1.42 -34.47 58.95
CA ALA A 7 -2.04 -33.81 57.81
C ALA A 7 -1.01 -33.60 56.69
N LEU A 8 -1.07 -34.40 55.61
CA LEU A 8 -0.33 -34.12 54.39
C LEU A 8 -0.99 -32.94 53.66
N GLY A 9 -0.36 -31.77 53.73
CA GLY A 9 -0.71 -30.63 52.89
C GLY A 9 -0.29 -30.89 51.44
N VAL A 10 -1.24 -31.24 50.58
CA VAL A 10 -1.00 -31.31 49.12
C VAL A 10 -0.88 -29.89 48.59
N SER A 11 0.36 -29.45 48.33
CA SER A 11 0.62 -28.18 47.66
C SER A 11 0.28 -28.32 46.17
N VAL A 12 -0.84 -27.71 45.75
CA VAL A 12 -1.23 -27.67 44.35
C VAL A 12 -0.41 -26.58 43.66
N LEU A 13 0.62 -26.96 42.90
CA LEU A 13 1.24 -26.06 41.94
C LEU A 13 0.25 -25.81 40.80
N SER A 14 -0.46 -24.70 40.85
CA SER A 14 -1.13 -24.15 39.66
C SER A 14 -0.08 -23.91 38.57
N PRO A 15 -0.26 -24.39 37.34
CA PRO A 15 0.64 -24.07 36.26
C PRO A 15 0.62 -22.56 36.01
N LEU A 16 1.80 -21.95 35.98
CA LEU A 16 1.96 -20.58 35.47
C LEU A 16 1.65 -20.60 33.98
N ALA A 17 0.44 -20.13 33.62
CA ALA A 17 0.13 -19.80 32.25
C ALA A 17 1.04 -18.63 31.84
N LEU A 18 1.97 -18.89 30.93
CA LEU A 18 2.72 -17.82 30.28
C LEU A 18 1.74 -16.92 29.53
N ALA A 19 1.97 -15.61 29.57
CA ALA A 19 1.27 -14.69 28.71
C ALA A 19 1.60 -15.03 27.25
N LYS A 20 0.61 -14.94 26.36
CA LYS A 20 0.83 -15.04 24.93
C LYS A 20 1.70 -13.87 24.46
N PRO A 21 2.60 -14.06 23.47
CA PRO A 21 3.22 -12.94 22.78
C PRO A 21 2.16 -12.04 22.14
N VAL A 22 2.34 -10.73 22.24
CA VAL A 22 1.54 -9.72 21.55
C VAL A 22 2.27 -9.31 20.28
N ILE A 23 1.61 -9.44 19.13
CA ILE A 23 2.18 -9.12 17.82
C ILE A 23 1.41 -7.94 17.23
N ALA A 24 2.08 -6.80 17.02
CA ALA A 24 1.52 -5.74 16.19
C ALA A 24 1.78 -6.06 14.71
N THR A 25 0.78 -5.88 13.86
CA THR A 25 0.89 -6.13 12.41
C THR A 25 0.46 -4.89 11.65
N SER A 26 1.19 -4.47 10.62
CA SER A 26 0.87 -3.23 9.89
C SER A 26 -0.48 -3.31 9.17
N ILE A 27 -0.56 -4.12 8.11
CA ILE A 27 -1.72 -4.30 7.23
C ILE A 27 -2.36 -5.68 7.39
N LYS A 28 -3.56 -5.84 6.85
CA LYS A 28 -4.34 -7.10 6.98
C LYS A 28 -3.65 -8.33 6.38
N PRO A 29 -3.05 -8.29 5.17
CA PRO A 29 -2.32 -9.44 4.63
C PRO A 29 -1.18 -9.94 5.52
N VAL A 30 -0.41 -9.03 6.14
CA VAL A 30 0.59 -9.37 7.18
C VAL A 30 -0.08 -10.09 8.35
N SER A 31 -1.18 -9.55 8.87
CA SER A 31 -1.99 -10.20 9.92
C SER A 31 -2.43 -11.63 9.55
N MET A 32 -2.71 -11.91 8.28
CA MET A 32 -3.14 -13.23 7.82
C MET A 32 -2.00 -14.25 7.81
N VAL A 33 -0.81 -13.86 7.36
CA VAL A 33 0.39 -14.74 7.40
C VAL A 33 0.81 -14.99 8.86
N VAL A 34 0.78 -13.95 9.69
CA VAL A 34 1.05 -14.10 11.14
C VAL A 34 0.02 -15.02 11.80
N ALA A 35 -1.28 -14.89 11.49
CA ALA A 35 -2.34 -15.76 12.03
C ALA A 35 -2.20 -17.23 11.60
N ALA A 36 -1.67 -17.49 10.40
CA ALA A 36 -1.40 -18.85 9.93
C ALA A 36 -0.35 -19.58 10.78
N ILE A 37 0.66 -18.87 11.26
CA ILE A 37 1.73 -19.43 12.11
C ILE A 37 1.37 -19.38 13.60
N ALA A 38 0.89 -18.23 14.09
CA ALA A 38 0.65 -18.00 15.51
C ALA A 38 -0.59 -18.72 16.05
N GLY A 39 -1.61 -18.95 15.21
CA GLY A 39 -2.85 -19.62 15.58
C GLY A 39 -3.51 -19.00 16.81
N ASP A 40 -3.72 -19.81 17.86
CA ASP A 40 -4.30 -19.37 19.13
C ASP A 40 -3.25 -18.91 20.18
N LYS A 41 -1.95 -19.00 19.87
CA LYS A 41 -0.85 -18.82 20.83
C LYS A 41 -0.25 -17.42 20.91
N ALA A 42 -0.56 -16.53 19.97
CA ALA A 42 -0.25 -15.10 20.08
C ALA A 42 -1.53 -14.26 19.96
N ASP A 43 -1.52 -13.05 20.50
CA ASP A 43 -2.61 -12.08 20.31
C ASP A 43 -2.17 -11.01 19.29
N ILE A 44 -2.87 -10.97 18.15
CA ILE A 44 -2.49 -10.16 16.98
C ILE A 44 -3.26 -8.83 16.97
N GLN A 45 -2.54 -7.71 16.84
CA GLN A 45 -3.06 -6.35 16.87
C GLN A 45 -2.73 -5.61 15.57
N GLN A 46 -3.67 -5.61 14.62
CA GLN A 46 -3.50 -4.91 13.35
C GLN A 46 -3.53 -3.38 13.52
N ILE A 47 -2.60 -2.66 12.89
CA ILE A 47 -2.43 -1.20 12.96
C ILE A 47 -3.37 -0.50 11.98
N VAL A 48 -3.13 -0.64 10.67
CA VAL A 48 -3.90 -0.05 9.58
C VAL A 48 -5.28 -0.70 9.51
N SER A 49 -6.35 0.09 9.44
CA SER A 49 -7.71 -0.48 9.40
C SER A 49 -7.99 -1.23 8.08
N SER A 50 -8.89 -2.21 8.08
CA SER A 50 -9.22 -2.99 6.87
C SER A 50 -9.94 -2.20 5.76
N THR A 51 -10.21 -0.91 5.97
CA THR A 51 -10.88 0.01 5.04
C THR A 51 -10.09 1.31 4.82
N ALA A 52 -8.82 1.36 5.26
CA ALA A 52 -7.92 2.47 4.99
C ALA A 52 -6.86 2.03 3.97
N SER A 53 -6.37 3.00 3.19
CA SER A 53 -5.13 2.82 2.43
C SER A 53 -3.95 2.70 3.39
N PRO A 54 -2.90 1.92 3.09
CA PRO A 54 -1.63 2.03 3.79
C PRO A 54 -0.85 3.27 3.32
N HIS A 55 -1.06 3.74 2.09
CA HIS A 55 -0.31 4.82 1.46
C HIS A 55 -0.60 6.21 2.08
N ASP A 56 -1.73 6.38 2.78
CA ASP A 56 -2.15 7.64 3.42
C ASP A 56 -2.28 7.57 4.96
N PHE A 57 -1.92 6.45 5.59
CA PHE A 57 -2.47 6.09 6.91
C PHE A 57 -2.06 7.03 8.06
N ALA A 58 -2.98 7.92 8.46
CA ALA A 58 -2.87 8.73 9.65
C ALA A 58 -3.06 7.92 10.95
N MET A 59 -1.95 7.52 11.59
CA MET A 59 -1.97 6.85 12.90
C MET A 59 -2.67 7.68 13.99
N ARG A 60 -3.34 6.99 14.91
CA ARG A 60 -3.90 7.59 16.14
C ARG A 60 -3.10 7.16 17.37
N PRO A 61 -3.23 7.83 18.54
CA PRO A 61 -2.58 7.40 19.78
C PRO A 61 -2.89 5.95 20.21
N SER A 62 -4.07 5.43 19.84
CA SER A 62 -4.45 4.02 20.05
C SER A 62 -3.66 3.04 19.18
N ASP A 63 -3.11 3.48 18.06
CA ASP A 63 -2.33 2.66 17.14
C ASP A 63 -0.84 2.65 17.54
N LEU A 64 -0.32 3.81 17.97
CA LEU A 64 0.99 3.91 18.64
C LEU A 64 1.06 2.98 19.86
N LYS A 65 -0.02 2.87 20.65
CA LYS A 65 -0.07 1.96 21.80
C LYS A 65 0.16 0.49 21.41
N LYS A 66 -0.32 0.03 20.24
CA LYS A 66 -0.08 -1.34 19.74
C LYS A 66 1.41 -1.61 19.56
N ILE A 67 2.13 -0.62 19.03
CA ILE A 67 3.58 -0.67 18.78
C ILE A 67 4.34 -0.75 20.11
N THR A 68 3.98 0.09 21.09
CA THR A 68 4.59 0.06 22.42
C THR A 68 4.33 -1.25 23.17
N ASP A 69 3.08 -1.73 23.17
CA ASP A 69 2.63 -2.92 23.91
C ASP A 69 3.20 -4.25 23.34
N ALA A 70 3.49 -4.32 22.03
CA ALA A 70 3.82 -5.58 21.36
C ALA A 70 5.25 -6.08 21.63
N ASP A 71 5.42 -7.40 21.77
CA ASP A 71 6.73 -8.07 21.86
C ASP A 71 7.50 -8.06 20.54
N THR A 72 6.77 -7.93 19.42
CA THR A 72 7.32 -7.82 18.08
C THR A 72 6.33 -7.09 17.17
N VAL A 73 6.84 -6.27 16.26
CA VAL A 73 6.05 -5.68 15.17
C VAL A 73 6.39 -6.42 13.88
N VAL A 74 5.41 -6.62 13.01
CA VAL A 74 5.58 -7.18 11.67
C VAL A 74 4.98 -6.21 10.67
N TRP A 75 5.78 -5.76 9.70
CA TRP A 75 5.42 -4.71 8.74
C TRP A 75 6.06 -5.00 7.38
N VAL A 76 5.60 -4.32 6.32
CA VAL A 76 6.13 -4.47 4.97
C VAL A 76 7.49 -3.78 4.86
N GLY A 77 7.55 -2.50 5.23
CA GLY A 77 8.77 -1.69 5.25
C GLY A 77 8.54 -0.21 4.90
N GLU A 78 9.62 0.57 4.88
CA GLU A 78 9.60 2.02 4.63
C GLU A 78 8.80 2.41 3.38
N SER A 79 9.01 1.73 2.25
CA SER A 79 8.39 2.09 0.96
C SER A 79 6.87 1.89 0.88
N LEU A 80 6.24 1.35 1.93
CA LEU A 80 4.78 1.37 2.11
C LEU A 80 4.35 2.17 3.35
N GLU A 81 5.05 1.95 4.46
CA GLU A 81 4.57 2.29 5.79
C GLU A 81 5.56 3.18 6.55
N ARG A 82 6.22 4.12 5.86
CA ARG A 82 7.12 5.15 6.43
C ARG A 82 6.59 5.83 7.71
N PHE A 83 5.27 5.90 7.88
CA PHE A 83 4.65 6.36 9.13
C PHE A 83 5.01 5.51 10.37
N LEU A 84 5.51 4.27 10.22
CA LEU A 84 5.91 3.37 11.30
C LEU A 84 7.36 3.53 11.78
N GLU A 85 8.27 4.09 10.97
CA GLU A 85 9.71 4.22 11.29
C GLU A 85 9.94 4.88 12.65
N LYS A 86 9.54 6.15 12.78
CA LYS A 86 9.72 6.94 14.00
C LYS A 86 8.98 6.31 15.20
N PRO A 87 7.75 5.77 15.09
CA PRO A 87 7.15 4.96 16.15
C PRO A 87 7.96 3.73 16.58
N LEU A 88 8.59 3.01 15.64
CA LEU A 88 9.42 1.83 15.93
C LEU A 88 10.71 2.23 16.66
N GLU A 89 11.39 3.29 16.19
CA GLU A 89 12.55 3.91 16.85
C GLU A 89 12.19 4.37 18.27
N ASN A 90 11.17 5.24 18.41
CA ASN A 90 10.78 5.82 19.70
C ASN A 90 10.26 4.78 20.71
N ALA A 91 9.74 3.63 20.25
CA ALA A 91 9.34 2.52 21.11
C ALA A 91 10.47 1.50 21.38
N GLY A 92 11.66 1.70 20.81
CA GLY A 92 12.81 0.79 20.92
C GLY A 92 12.56 -0.58 20.27
N LYS A 93 11.76 -0.62 19.20
CA LYS A 93 11.25 -1.85 18.57
C LYS A 93 11.97 -2.25 17.30
N GLU A 94 12.78 -1.40 16.67
CA GLU A 94 13.46 -1.64 15.38
C GLU A 94 14.10 -3.04 15.32
N ALA A 95 15.10 -3.29 16.18
CA ALA A 95 15.83 -4.57 16.27
C ALA A 95 15.00 -5.75 16.81
N SER A 96 13.74 -5.51 17.17
CA SER A 96 12.76 -6.52 17.59
C SER A 96 11.69 -6.80 16.53
N SER A 97 11.65 -5.99 15.46
CA SER A 97 10.63 -6.03 14.41
C SER A 97 11.01 -6.97 13.26
N ILE A 98 10.01 -7.29 12.43
CA ILE A 98 10.19 -7.97 11.15
C ILE A 98 9.71 -7.01 10.06
N GLU A 99 10.66 -6.38 9.36
CA GLU A 99 10.43 -5.72 8.09
C GLU A 99 10.46 -6.77 6.97
N TRP A 100 9.37 -6.91 6.20
CA TRP A 100 9.22 -7.95 5.19
C TRP A 100 10.15 -7.75 3.99
N LEU A 101 10.29 -6.51 3.51
CA LEU A 101 11.13 -6.16 2.37
C LEU A 101 12.62 -6.45 2.63
N ALA A 102 13.07 -6.37 3.90
CA ALA A 102 14.44 -6.63 4.33
C ALA A 102 14.77 -8.13 4.54
N LEU A 103 13.83 -9.06 4.32
CA LEU A 103 14.05 -10.49 4.56
C LEU A 103 14.91 -11.16 3.47
N GLU A 104 15.87 -11.98 3.90
CA GLU A 104 16.65 -12.82 2.99
C GLU A 104 15.74 -13.82 2.23
N GLY A 105 15.93 -13.92 0.92
CA GLY A 105 15.16 -14.81 0.04
C GLY A 105 13.88 -14.23 -0.55
N MET A 106 13.57 -12.95 -0.28
CA MET A 106 12.49 -12.22 -0.95
C MET A 106 12.68 -12.14 -2.47
N LYS A 107 11.58 -12.29 -3.21
CA LYS A 107 11.48 -11.88 -4.61
C LYS A 107 10.97 -10.45 -4.65
N LEU A 108 11.79 -9.52 -5.11
CA LEU A 108 11.47 -8.10 -5.21
C LEU A 108 11.40 -7.69 -6.68
N HIS A 109 10.43 -6.87 -7.01
CA HIS A 109 10.29 -6.21 -8.31
C HIS A 109 10.47 -4.70 -8.10
N ASN A 110 10.86 -3.99 -9.15
CA ASN A 110 10.62 -2.55 -9.21
C ASN A 110 9.20 -2.30 -9.75
N PHE A 111 8.67 -1.09 -9.56
CA PHE A 111 7.60 -0.59 -10.42
C PHE A 111 8.03 -0.63 -11.89
N ALA A 112 7.06 -0.67 -12.81
CA ALA A 112 7.37 -0.56 -14.24
C ALA A 112 7.99 0.82 -14.51
N GLU A 113 9.15 0.87 -15.17
CA GLU A 113 9.72 2.13 -15.65
C GLU A 113 8.74 2.74 -16.67
N GLU A 114 8.29 3.99 -16.45
CA GLU A 114 7.45 4.69 -17.43
C GLU A 114 8.22 4.77 -18.75
N HIS A 115 7.72 4.08 -19.78
CA HIS A 115 8.16 4.30 -21.15
C HIS A 115 7.72 5.70 -21.59
N HIS A 116 8.54 6.70 -21.28
CA HIS A 116 8.52 7.99 -21.95
C HIS A 116 8.88 7.77 -23.42
N ASP A 117 7.86 7.50 -24.25
CA ASP A 117 7.95 7.63 -25.69
C ASP A 117 8.21 9.10 -26.02
N ASP A 118 9.50 9.43 -26.13
CA ASP A 118 10.01 10.74 -26.51
C ASP A 118 9.64 10.98 -27.98
N HIS A 119 8.41 11.48 -28.20
CA HIS A 119 7.93 11.91 -29.50
C HIS A 119 8.76 13.12 -29.98
N GLU A 120 9.90 12.84 -30.61
CA GLU A 120 10.72 13.83 -31.32
C GLU A 120 9.84 14.63 -32.28
N LYS A 121 9.51 15.87 -31.89
CA LYS A 121 8.84 16.81 -32.77
C LYS A 121 9.85 17.35 -33.78
N HIS A 122 9.77 16.84 -35.00
CA HIS A 122 10.40 17.47 -36.15
C HIS A 122 9.72 18.82 -36.46
N ASP A 123 10.07 19.87 -35.72
CA ASP A 123 9.75 21.26 -36.08
C ASP A 123 10.68 21.72 -37.21
N ASP A 124 10.29 21.39 -38.44
CA ASP A 124 10.93 21.85 -39.68
C ASP A 124 10.66 23.36 -39.87
N HIS A 125 11.55 24.20 -39.32
CA HIS A 125 11.48 25.65 -39.49
C HIS A 125 12.40 26.13 -40.62
N GLU A 126 11.78 26.35 -41.79
CA GLU A 126 12.40 27.06 -42.92
C GLU A 126 12.86 28.47 -42.53
N LYS A 127 13.95 28.92 -43.16
CA LYS A 127 14.54 30.24 -42.91
C LYS A 127 13.87 31.32 -43.74
N HIS A 128 13.67 32.49 -43.15
CA HIS A 128 13.54 33.75 -43.89
C HIS A 128 14.46 34.82 -43.27
N ASP A 129 15.14 35.55 -44.15
CA ASP A 129 16.11 36.61 -43.84
C ASP A 129 15.44 38.02 -43.82
N ASP A 130 16.24 39.03 -43.48
CA ASP A 130 15.99 40.49 -43.54
C ASP A 130 14.93 41.06 -42.56
N HIS A 131 15.12 42.23 -41.93
CA HIS A 131 15.82 43.45 -42.39
C HIS A 131 16.65 44.19 -41.31
N GLU A 132 17.44 45.18 -41.76
CA GLU A 132 18.21 46.11 -40.92
C GLU A 132 17.41 47.33 -40.40
N LYS A 133 17.84 47.84 -39.23
CA LYS A 133 18.00 49.25 -38.80
C LYS A 133 17.09 50.35 -39.41
N HIS A 134 16.53 51.21 -38.54
CA HIS A 134 17.14 52.53 -38.24
C HIS A 134 16.44 53.28 -37.08
N ASP A 135 17.17 54.24 -36.49
CA ASP A 135 16.73 55.17 -35.44
C ASP A 135 15.89 56.34 -35.98
N ASP A 136 15.07 56.99 -35.12
CA ASP A 136 15.10 58.46 -34.98
C ASP A 136 14.44 58.95 -33.66
N HIS A 137 14.57 60.26 -33.34
CA HIS A 137 14.32 60.86 -32.01
C HIS A 137 13.26 62.01 -31.95
N GLU A 138 12.94 62.41 -30.69
CA GLU A 138 12.35 63.71 -30.22
C GLU A 138 10.80 63.87 -30.17
N LYS A 139 10.21 64.12 -28.97
CA LYS A 139 9.71 65.41 -28.35
C LYS A 139 8.47 66.03 -29.06
N HIS A 140 7.44 66.65 -28.46
CA HIS A 140 6.97 67.07 -27.10
C HIS A 140 5.41 66.86 -27.04
N GLY A 141 4.64 67.02 -25.94
CA GLY A 141 4.92 67.32 -24.53
C GLY A 141 4.33 68.66 -24.00
N ASP A 142 3.12 68.67 -23.41
CA ASP A 142 2.52 69.83 -22.68
C ASP A 142 1.58 69.40 -21.51
N HIS A 143 1.04 70.37 -20.74
CA HIS A 143 0.47 70.23 -19.38
C HIS A 143 -1.07 70.41 -19.23
N GLU A 144 -1.53 70.20 -17.98
CA GLU A 144 -2.77 70.67 -17.28
C GLU A 144 -3.81 69.57 -16.90
N LYS A 145 -4.60 69.68 -15.81
CA LYS A 145 -4.38 70.08 -14.39
C LYS A 145 -5.68 69.81 -13.59
N HIS A 146 -5.63 69.98 -12.26
CA HIS A 146 -6.73 69.87 -11.27
C HIS A 146 -7.12 68.44 -10.84
N ASP A 147 -7.22 68.09 -9.55
CA ASP A 147 -7.88 68.70 -8.35
C ASP A 147 -9.42 68.53 -8.43
N ASP A 148 -10.18 68.15 -7.38
CA ASP A 148 -9.93 68.13 -5.92
C ASP A 148 -10.83 67.08 -5.19
N HIS A 149 -10.88 67.08 -3.85
CA HIS A 149 -11.76 66.35 -2.90
C HIS A 149 -11.43 64.87 -2.56
N GLU A 150 -11.64 64.34 -1.33
CA GLU A 150 -11.61 64.93 0.03
C GLU A 150 -11.45 63.80 1.10
N LYS A 151 -11.79 64.03 2.38
CA LYS A 151 -11.44 63.20 3.56
C LYS A 151 -12.68 62.84 4.42
N HIS A 152 -12.65 62.03 5.49
CA HIS A 152 -11.57 61.38 6.28
C HIS A 152 -11.76 59.83 6.28
N ASP A 153 -11.41 58.93 7.22
CA ASP A 153 -11.09 58.91 8.67
C ASP A 153 -10.09 57.78 9.01
N ASP A 154 -9.62 57.68 10.26
CA ASP A 154 -8.66 56.68 10.78
C ASP A 154 -9.27 55.30 11.08
N HIS A 155 -8.45 54.24 11.03
CA HIS A 155 -8.58 53.08 11.93
C HIS A 155 -7.23 52.41 12.25
N GLU A 156 -7.21 51.68 13.36
CA GLU A 156 -6.01 51.41 14.16
C GLU A 156 -5.15 50.23 13.67
N LYS A 157 -3.87 50.32 14.04
CA LYS A 157 -2.84 49.28 14.16
C LYS A 157 -3.31 47.82 14.13
N HIS A 158 -2.54 46.98 13.45
CA HIS A 158 -2.00 45.78 14.07
C HIS A 158 -0.55 45.58 13.63
N ASP A 159 0.34 45.28 14.57
CA ASP A 159 1.65 44.68 14.28
C ASP A 159 1.43 43.17 14.09
N ASP A 160 1.93 42.60 13.00
CA ASP A 160 2.47 41.24 12.95
C ASP A 160 3.36 41.11 11.71
N HIS A 161 4.64 40.79 11.91
CA HIS A 161 5.58 40.55 10.82
C HIS A 161 5.58 39.05 10.50
N GLU A 162 4.85 38.66 9.46
CA GLU A 162 4.92 37.30 8.92
C GLU A 162 6.36 37.01 8.47
N HIS A 163 6.98 36.01 9.10
CA HIS A 163 8.14 35.35 8.53
C HIS A 163 7.67 34.54 7.32
N HIS A 164 8.12 34.92 6.13
CA HIS A 164 8.08 34.03 4.98
C HIS A 164 9.07 32.89 5.21
N ASP A 165 8.60 31.82 5.85
CA ASP A 165 9.28 30.53 5.78
C ASP A 165 9.30 30.05 4.33
N GLU A 166 10.44 29.51 3.92
CA GLU A 166 10.69 29.14 2.53
C GLU A 166 9.82 27.94 2.17
N HIS A 167 9.10 28.02 1.04
CA HIS A 167 8.34 26.88 0.52
C HIS A 167 9.30 25.78 0.06
N GLU A 168 9.62 24.83 0.96
CA GLU A 168 10.27 23.58 0.57
C GLU A 168 9.47 22.91 -0.56
N GLY A 169 10.20 22.37 -1.53
CA GLY A 169 9.63 21.92 -2.79
C GLY A 169 8.59 20.82 -2.59
N HIS A 170 7.51 20.89 -3.36
CA HIS A 170 6.65 19.73 -3.58
C HIS A 170 7.45 18.67 -4.35
N GLU A 171 8.17 17.81 -3.63
CA GLU A 171 8.73 16.58 -4.20
C GLU A 171 7.58 15.68 -4.65
N GLY A 172 7.22 15.81 -5.92
CA GLY A 172 6.29 14.90 -6.57
C GLY A 172 6.93 13.53 -6.58
N HIS A 173 6.37 12.58 -5.82
CA HIS A 173 6.86 11.21 -5.75
C HIS A 173 7.07 10.63 -7.14
N ASP A 174 8.34 10.51 -7.51
CA ASP A 174 8.86 9.86 -8.70
C ASP A 174 8.85 8.34 -8.45
N HIS A 175 8.24 7.57 -9.34
CA HIS A 175 7.91 6.15 -9.06
C HIS A 175 9.08 5.20 -9.35
N SER A 176 10.29 5.65 -9.03
CA SER A 176 11.51 4.83 -9.07
C SER A 176 11.70 4.11 -7.74
N GLY A 177 11.68 2.77 -7.76
CA GLY A 177 11.93 1.96 -6.56
C GLY A 177 11.30 0.57 -6.60
N ILE A 178 11.43 -0.12 -5.47
CA ILE A 178 10.91 -1.47 -5.24
C ILE A 178 9.40 -1.40 -4.99
N ASP A 179 8.62 -2.17 -5.75
CA ASP A 179 7.18 -2.36 -5.53
C ASP A 179 6.95 -2.95 -4.12
N PRO A 180 6.25 -2.26 -3.22
CA PRO A 180 6.02 -2.73 -1.85
C PRO A 180 4.95 -3.82 -1.74
N HIS A 181 4.19 -4.15 -2.78
CA HIS A 181 2.99 -5.01 -2.69
C HIS A 181 3.30 -6.52 -2.57
N VAL A 182 4.42 -6.85 -1.92
CA VAL A 182 5.03 -8.19 -1.81
C VAL A 182 4.12 -9.27 -1.23
N TRP A 183 3.11 -8.90 -0.44
CA TRP A 183 2.15 -9.85 0.14
C TRP A 183 1.26 -10.55 -0.89
N LEU A 184 1.26 -10.06 -2.13
CA LEU A 184 0.56 -10.66 -3.25
C LEU A 184 1.33 -11.82 -3.90
N SER A 185 2.62 -11.98 -3.59
CA SER A 185 3.42 -13.16 -3.98
C SER A 185 3.28 -14.27 -2.93
N PRO A 186 2.80 -15.48 -3.30
CA PRO A 186 2.83 -16.65 -2.44
C PRO A 186 4.23 -16.99 -1.93
N ASP A 187 5.26 -16.82 -2.76
CA ASP A 187 6.64 -17.12 -2.36
C ASP A 187 7.13 -16.16 -1.28
N ASN A 188 6.81 -14.87 -1.38
CA ASN A 188 7.17 -13.88 -0.35
C ASN A 188 6.39 -14.10 0.96
N ALA A 189 5.15 -14.60 0.89
CA ALA A 189 4.40 -15.00 2.08
C ALA A 189 5.02 -16.21 2.78
N LEU A 190 5.65 -17.12 2.05
CA LEU A 190 6.43 -18.22 2.63
C LEU A 190 7.72 -17.73 3.31
N VAL A 191 8.38 -16.69 2.77
CA VAL A 191 9.53 -16.03 3.41
C VAL A 191 9.11 -15.38 4.74
N LEU A 192 8.03 -14.60 4.76
CA LEU A 192 7.52 -14.01 5.99
C LEU A 192 7.10 -15.08 7.01
N ALA A 193 6.40 -16.13 6.57
CA ALA A 193 5.99 -17.23 7.44
C ALA A 193 7.19 -17.89 8.14
N LYS A 194 8.32 -18.05 7.45
CA LYS A 194 9.58 -18.57 8.00
C LYS A 194 10.17 -17.62 9.04
N ALA A 195 10.24 -16.31 8.75
CA ALA A 195 10.73 -15.30 9.70
C ALA A 195 9.85 -15.18 10.97
N VAL A 196 8.52 -15.13 10.80
CA VAL A 196 7.53 -15.09 11.89
C VAL A 196 7.63 -16.35 12.75
N THR A 197 7.84 -17.53 12.15
CA THR A 197 8.06 -18.78 12.90
C THR A 197 9.31 -18.70 13.77
N ALA A 198 10.43 -18.21 13.23
CA ALA A 198 11.67 -18.06 13.99
C ALA A 198 11.52 -17.06 15.15
N ARG A 199 10.85 -15.92 14.92
CA ARG A 199 10.56 -14.91 15.95
C ARG A 199 9.67 -15.47 17.05
N LEU A 200 8.60 -16.19 16.70
CA LEU A 200 7.69 -16.82 17.66
C LEU A 200 8.37 -17.91 18.49
N VAL A 201 9.20 -18.76 17.89
CA VAL A 201 10.01 -19.76 18.62
C VAL A 201 10.98 -19.10 19.62
N SER A 202 11.43 -17.87 19.35
CA SER A 202 12.28 -17.09 20.26
C SER A 202 11.51 -16.35 21.36
N LEU A 203 10.22 -16.03 21.17
CA LEU A 203 9.37 -15.34 22.15
C LEU A 203 8.63 -16.33 23.06
N ASP A 204 8.15 -17.43 22.50
CA ASP A 204 7.48 -18.52 23.21
C ASP A 204 8.08 -19.86 22.78
N SER A 205 9.18 -20.23 23.44
CA SER A 205 9.85 -21.51 23.23
C SER A 205 9.04 -22.71 23.74
N ALA A 206 8.00 -22.50 24.55
CA ALA A 206 7.13 -23.57 25.04
C ALA A 206 6.14 -24.05 23.95
N ASN A 207 5.71 -23.15 23.05
CA ASN A 207 4.90 -23.48 21.88
C ASN A 207 5.74 -23.67 20.58
N ALA A 208 7.06 -23.83 20.68
CA ALA A 208 7.96 -23.91 19.51
C ALA A 208 7.56 -24.95 18.45
N GLU A 209 7.15 -26.16 18.85
CA GLU A 209 6.73 -27.21 17.90
C GLU A 209 5.35 -26.95 17.28
N TYR A 210 4.49 -26.17 17.94
CA TYR A 210 3.21 -25.73 17.39
C TYR A 210 3.45 -24.76 16.22
N TYR A 211 4.32 -23.76 16.39
CA TYR A 211 4.65 -22.81 15.32
C TYR A 211 5.32 -23.50 14.12
N LYS A 212 6.23 -24.46 14.36
CA LYS A 212 6.86 -25.28 13.29
C LYS A 212 5.85 -26.17 12.57
N GLY A 213 4.93 -26.81 13.30
CA GLY A 213 3.86 -27.62 12.72
C GLY A 213 2.90 -26.79 11.86
N ASN A 214 2.59 -25.56 12.29
CA ASN A 214 1.82 -24.60 11.52
C ASN A 214 2.58 -24.14 10.26
N LEU A 215 3.89 -23.89 10.33
CA LEU A 215 4.71 -23.54 9.16
C LEU A 215 4.70 -24.65 8.08
N VAL A 216 4.89 -25.91 8.48
CA VAL A 216 4.83 -27.07 7.55
C VAL A 216 3.43 -27.21 6.95
N SER A 217 2.38 -26.93 7.74
CA SER A 217 0.99 -26.93 7.26
C SER A 217 0.72 -25.77 6.29
N PHE A 218 1.29 -24.60 6.55
CA PHE A 218 1.19 -23.41 5.71
C PHE A 218 1.90 -23.58 4.38
N GLU A 219 3.17 -24.02 4.38
CA GLU A 219 3.96 -24.28 3.17
C GLU A 219 3.26 -25.28 2.22
N LYS A 220 2.72 -26.36 2.78
CA LYS A 220 1.94 -27.35 2.02
C LYS A 220 0.60 -26.79 1.52
N GLY A 221 -0.13 -26.06 2.36
CA GLY A 221 -1.42 -25.46 1.99
C GLY A 221 -1.27 -24.40 0.89
N LEU A 222 -0.22 -23.58 0.99
CA LEU A 222 0.11 -22.52 0.05
C LEU A 222 0.49 -23.08 -1.31
N SER A 223 1.35 -24.10 -1.36
CA SER A 223 1.72 -24.77 -2.62
C SER A 223 0.51 -25.42 -3.31
N ALA A 224 -0.43 -26.01 -2.56
CA ALA A 224 -1.67 -26.55 -3.11
C ALA A 224 -2.60 -25.45 -3.65
N LYS A 225 -2.75 -24.34 -2.91
CA LYS A 225 -3.59 -23.20 -3.27
C LYS A 225 -3.05 -22.45 -4.50
N ASP A 226 -1.74 -22.25 -4.56
CA ASP A 226 -1.01 -21.70 -5.72
C ASP A 226 -1.26 -22.51 -7.01
N ALA A 227 -1.13 -23.84 -6.93
CA ALA A 227 -1.40 -24.72 -8.07
C ALA A 227 -2.86 -24.69 -8.53
N GLU A 228 -3.82 -24.60 -7.59
CA GLU A 228 -5.25 -24.45 -7.88
C GLU A 228 -5.55 -23.11 -8.59
N ILE A 229 -5.05 -22.00 -8.04
CA ILE A 229 -5.26 -20.65 -8.59
C ILE A 229 -4.62 -20.51 -9.97
N ARG A 230 -3.39 -21.01 -10.18
CA ARG A 230 -2.73 -20.99 -11.50
C ARG A 230 -3.55 -21.75 -12.54
N ASN A 231 -4.08 -22.91 -12.19
CA ASN A 231 -4.96 -23.68 -13.08
C ASN A 231 -6.30 -22.99 -13.36
N ALA A 232 -6.82 -22.19 -12.42
CA ALA A 232 -8.03 -21.39 -12.63
C ALA A 232 -7.76 -20.17 -13.54
N LEU A 233 -6.74 -19.36 -13.21
CA LEU A 233 -6.39 -18.13 -13.93
C LEU A 233 -5.83 -18.38 -15.34
N ASN A 234 -5.25 -19.55 -15.62
CA ASN A 234 -4.84 -19.96 -16.97
C ASN A 234 -5.97 -19.91 -18.02
N LYS A 235 -7.23 -19.80 -17.62
CA LYS A 235 -8.38 -19.61 -18.54
C LYS A 235 -8.54 -18.17 -19.03
N VAL A 236 -8.01 -17.20 -18.29
CA VAL A 236 -8.20 -15.76 -18.49
C VAL A 236 -6.88 -14.98 -18.57
N ASN A 237 -5.72 -15.64 -18.44
CA ASN A 237 -4.41 -14.99 -18.40
C ASN A 237 -3.95 -14.36 -19.73
N LYS A 238 -4.78 -14.37 -20.77
CA LYS A 238 -4.60 -13.62 -22.04
C LYS A 238 -5.78 -12.67 -22.35
N VAL A 239 -6.51 -12.27 -21.31
CA VAL A 239 -7.58 -11.25 -21.37
C VAL A 239 -7.00 -9.94 -20.84
N PRO A 240 -6.86 -8.88 -21.67
CA PRO A 240 -6.35 -7.59 -21.22
C PRO A 240 -7.30 -6.89 -20.23
N TYR A 241 -6.73 -6.32 -19.17
CA TYR A 241 -7.46 -5.53 -18.17
C TYR A 241 -6.60 -4.38 -17.64
N ILE A 242 -7.25 -3.42 -16.98
CA ILE A 242 -6.59 -2.30 -16.29
C ILE A 242 -6.94 -2.35 -14.79
N VAL A 243 -5.97 -1.99 -13.94
CA VAL A 243 -6.10 -1.94 -12.47
C VAL A 243 -6.31 -0.50 -11.97
N PHE A 244 -6.68 -0.35 -10.69
CA PHE A 244 -6.89 0.99 -10.12
C PHE A 244 -5.56 1.72 -9.91
N HIS A 245 -4.62 1.10 -9.19
CA HIS A 245 -3.22 1.53 -9.12
C HIS A 245 -2.26 0.37 -9.40
N ASP A 246 -1.01 0.70 -9.75
CA ASP A 246 0.03 -0.32 -9.83
C ASP A 246 0.40 -0.79 -8.42
N GLY A 247 -0.14 -1.94 -8.06
CA GLY A 247 0.14 -2.63 -6.82
C GLY A 247 -0.16 -4.11 -6.89
N TYR A 248 -0.08 -4.69 -8.10
CA TYR A 248 -0.44 -6.09 -8.38
C TYR A 248 0.68 -6.91 -9.01
N SER A 249 1.81 -6.29 -9.39
CA SER A 249 2.88 -6.89 -10.21
C SER A 249 3.27 -8.32 -9.77
N TYR A 250 3.41 -8.53 -8.46
CA TYR A 250 3.74 -9.81 -7.83
C TYR A 250 2.72 -10.92 -8.10
N PHE A 251 1.42 -10.62 -8.08
CA PHE A 251 0.36 -11.58 -8.41
C PHE A 251 0.32 -11.86 -9.91
N GLU A 252 0.45 -10.80 -10.70
CA GLU A 252 0.24 -10.82 -12.15
C GLU A 252 1.33 -11.59 -12.87
N GLN A 253 2.60 -11.34 -12.53
CA GLN A 253 3.74 -12.07 -13.06
C GLN A 253 3.71 -13.55 -12.61
N HIS A 254 3.33 -13.83 -11.36
CA HIS A 254 3.33 -15.19 -10.77
C HIS A 254 2.23 -16.12 -11.33
N TYR A 255 1.15 -15.55 -11.85
CA TYR A 255 0.08 -16.26 -12.57
C TYR A 255 0.03 -15.99 -14.09
N GLY A 256 0.95 -15.17 -14.61
CA GLY A 256 1.12 -14.90 -16.05
C GLY A 256 -0.02 -14.10 -16.70
N LEU A 257 -0.68 -13.24 -15.92
CA LEU A 257 -1.80 -12.39 -16.34
C LEU A 257 -1.34 -11.29 -17.34
N GLN A 258 -2.30 -10.62 -18.00
CA GLN A 258 -2.05 -9.50 -18.90
C GLN A 258 -2.75 -8.24 -18.40
N ASN A 259 -2.10 -7.59 -17.43
CA ASN A 259 -2.32 -6.19 -17.13
C ASN A 259 -1.94 -5.34 -18.36
N ALA A 260 -2.73 -4.33 -18.68
CA ALA A 260 -2.56 -3.41 -19.79
C ALA A 260 -2.35 -1.95 -19.33
N GLY A 261 -2.35 -1.68 -18.02
CA GLY A 261 -2.13 -0.36 -17.42
C GLY A 261 -2.92 -0.12 -16.14
N GLU A 262 -2.71 1.05 -15.54
CA GLU A 262 -3.30 1.50 -14.28
C GLU A 262 -3.98 2.87 -14.41
N ILE A 263 -4.98 3.14 -13.57
CA ILE A 263 -5.66 4.45 -13.58
C ILE A 263 -4.79 5.54 -12.93
N THR A 264 -4.03 5.19 -11.90
CA THR A 264 -3.10 6.12 -11.23
C THR A 264 -2.04 5.35 -10.43
N VAL A 265 -0.76 5.71 -10.54
CA VAL A 265 0.32 5.11 -9.74
C VAL A 265 0.29 5.61 -8.28
N SER A 266 -0.53 6.63 -7.96
CA SER A 266 -0.78 7.10 -6.59
C SER A 266 -2.28 7.17 -6.33
N PRO A 267 -2.92 6.19 -5.68
CA PRO A 267 -4.37 6.06 -5.64
C PRO A 267 -5.09 7.24 -4.97
N GLU A 268 -4.43 7.94 -4.04
CA GLU A 268 -4.95 9.15 -3.38
C GLU A 268 -5.04 10.36 -4.32
N ARG A 269 -4.22 10.39 -5.39
CA ARG A 269 -4.15 11.48 -6.36
C ARG A 269 -5.11 11.18 -7.52
N LYS A 270 -6.09 12.07 -7.72
CA LYS A 270 -6.95 12.03 -8.93
C LYS A 270 -6.10 12.35 -10.17
N PRO A 271 -6.11 11.53 -11.23
CA PRO A 271 -5.41 11.82 -12.47
C PRO A 271 -6.04 13.02 -13.17
N GLY A 272 -5.21 13.78 -13.88
CA GLY A 272 -5.66 14.89 -14.72
C GLY A 272 -6.38 14.41 -15.99
N ALA A 273 -7.07 15.35 -16.65
CA ALA A 273 -7.83 15.04 -17.87
C ALA A 273 -6.99 14.42 -19.01
N LYS A 274 -5.67 14.67 -19.03
CA LYS A 274 -4.71 14.04 -19.95
C LYS A 274 -4.66 12.51 -19.74
N LYS A 275 -4.26 12.03 -18.55
CA LYS A 275 -4.20 10.59 -18.24
C LYS A 275 -5.57 9.91 -18.34
N VAL A 276 -6.68 10.62 -18.04
CA VAL A 276 -8.05 10.10 -18.29
C VAL A 276 -8.34 9.87 -19.78
N ALA A 277 -7.79 10.68 -20.68
CA ALA A 277 -7.89 10.46 -22.13
C ALA A 277 -6.93 9.36 -22.61
N GLU A 278 -5.74 9.27 -22.02
CA GLU A 278 -4.73 8.25 -22.33
C GLU A 278 -5.24 6.85 -21.95
N ILE A 279 -5.76 6.66 -20.73
CA ILE A 279 -6.37 5.39 -20.30
C ILE A 279 -7.57 5.01 -21.18
N ARG A 280 -8.37 6.00 -21.64
CA ARG A 280 -9.46 5.72 -22.59
C ARG A 280 -8.92 5.21 -23.95
N HIS A 281 -7.78 5.71 -24.41
CA HIS A 281 -7.11 5.22 -25.60
C HIS A 281 -6.53 3.81 -25.38
N GLU A 282 -5.84 3.58 -24.27
CA GLU A 282 -5.32 2.27 -23.83
C GLU A 282 -6.43 1.21 -23.80
N ILE A 283 -7.63 1.57 -23.31
CA ILE A 283 -8.82 0.71 -23.26
C ILE A 283 -9.28 0.28 -24.66
N GLU A 284 -9.38 1.23 -25.60
CA GLU A 284 -9.84 0.99 -26.96
C GLU A 284 -8.81 0.20 -27.79
N GLU A 285 -7.52 0.56 -27.69
CA GLU A 285 -6.43 -0.07 -28.44
C GLU A 285 -6.16 -1.51 -27.98
N ASN A 286 -5.95 -1.70 -26.67
CA ASN A 286 -5.66 -3.02 -26.10
C ASN A 286 -6.91 -3.89 -25.94
N LYS A 287 -8.10 -3.36 -26.26
CA LYS A 287 -9.41 -4.06 -26.18
C LYS A 287 -9.66 -4.62 -24.78
N VAL A 288 -9.35 -3.79 -23.79
CA VAL A 288 -9.50 -4.06 -22.35
C VAL A 288 -10.90 -4.58 -22.07
N GLN A 289 -11.00 -5.77 -21.46
CA GLN A 289 -12.30 -6.38 -21.12
C GLN A 289 -12.80 -5.96 -19.74
N CYS A 290 -11.89 -5.55 -18.86
CA CYS A 290 -12.17 -5.19 -17.48
C CYS A 290 -11.34 -4.00 -17.01
N VAL A 291 -11.98 -3.08 -16.30
CA VAL A 291 -11.29 -2.09 -15.46
C VAL A 291 -11.65 -2.35 -14.01
N PHE A 292 -10.66 -2.71 -13.20
CA PHE A 292 -10.85 -2.97 -11.78
C PHE A 292 -10.91 -1.65 -10.97
N SER A 293 -11.73 -1.70 -9.93
CA SER A 293 -11.88 -0.65 -8.92
C SER A 293 -11.50 -1.21 -7.55
N GLU A 294 -11.21 -0.37 -6.56
CA GLU A 294 -10.78 -0.83 -5.25
C GLU A 294 -11.68 -0.34 -4.11
N PRO A 295 -12.01 -1.19 -3.12
CA PRO A 295 -12.86 -0.84 -1.97
C PRO A 295 -12.37 0.36 -1.14
N GLN A 296 -11.06 0.66 -1.20
CA GLN A 296 -10.40 1.72 -0.46
C GLN A 296 -10.62 3.10 -1.11
N PHE A 297 -10.93 3.16 -2.42
CA PHE A 297 -10.93 4.40 -3.20
C PHE A 297 -12.31 4.73 -3.79
N SER A 298 -12.50 5.98 -4.23
CA SER A 298 -13.80 6.45 -4.69
C SER A 298 -14.17 5.85 -6.06
N PRO A 299 -15.32 5.18 -6.23
CA PRO A 299 -15.71 4.61 -7.53
C PRO A 299 -16.12 5.67 -8.58
N ALA A 300 -16.20 6.95 -8.20
CA ALA A 300 -16.62 8.03 -9.09
C ALA A 300 -15.70 8.22 -10.30
N ILE A 301 -14.37 8.10 -10.09
CA ILE A 301 -13.36 8.18 -11.15
C ILE A 301 -13.53 7.06 -12.18
N VAL A 302 -13.67 5.80 -11.73
CA VAL A 302 -13.84 4.63 -12.62
C VAL A 302 -15.13 4.77 -13.42
N LYS A 303 -16.20 5.28 -12.81
CA LYS A 303 -17.45 5.59 -13.51
C LYS A 303 -17.26 6.65 -14.60
N THR A 304 -16.54 7.75 -14.34
CA THR A 304 -16.25 8.78 -15.34
C THR A 304 -15.34 8.26 -16.44
N LEU A 305 -14.32 7.47 -16.10
CA LEU A 305 -13.43 6.82 -17.07
C LEU A 305 -14.22 5.98 -18.08
N LEU A 306 -15.11 5.11 -17.58
CA LEU A 306 -15.93 4.19 -18.38
C LEU A 306 -17.21 4.80 -18.98
N GLU A 307 -17.48 6.10 -18.77
CA GLU A 307 -18.71 6.72 -19.28
C GLU A 307 -18.75 6.74 -20.82
N GLY A 308 -19.62 5.89 -21.37
CA GLY A 308 -19.76 5.64 -22.81
C GLY A 308 -19.13 4.32 -23.31
N SER A 309 -18.53 3.52 -22.43
CA SER A 309 -17.85 2.26 -22.76
C SER A 309 -18.67 1.03 -22.35
N ASP A 310 -18.57 -0.06 -23.12
CA ASP A 310 -19.17 -1.38 -22.82
C ASP A 310 -18.28 -2.26 -21.91
N VAL A 311 -17.11 -1.74 -21.47
CA VAL A 311 -16.11 -2.48 -20.69
C VAL A 311 -16.61 -2.81 -19.28
N LYS A 312 -16.39 -4.05 -18.83
CA LYS A 312 -16.81 -4.52 -17.51
C LYS A 312 -16.05 -3.78 -16.41
N THR A 313 -16.67 -3.65 -15.23
CA THR A 313 -15.95 -3.25 -14.01
C THR A 313 -16.34 -4.14 -12.83
N ALA A 314 -15.36 -4.38 -11.96
CA ALA A 314 -15.47 -5.19 -10.75
C ALA A 314 -14.57 -4.61 -9.66
N PRO A 315 -14.85 -4.90 -8.36
CA PRO A 315 -13.88 -4.66 -7.31
C PRO A 315 -12.72 -5.68 -7.42
N LEU A 316 -11.53 -5.21 -7.07
CA LEU A 316 -10.34 -5.99 -6.71
C LEU A 316 -9.92 -5.48 -5.32
N ASP A 317 -9.52 -6.36 -4.41
CA ASP A 317 -9.28 -5.98 -3.00
C ASP A 317 -7.89 -6.46 -2.55
N PRO A 318 -6.86 -5.61 -2.66
CA PRO A 318 -5.47 -6.02 -2.41
C PRO A 318 -5.18 -6.24 -0.92
N LEU A 319 -6.05 -5.75 -0.02
CA LEU A 319 -5.93 -5.92 1.43
C LEU A 319 -6.84 -7.04 1.98
N GLY A 320 -7.74 -7.57 1.16
CA GLY A 320 -8.71 -8.59 1.57
C GLY A 320 -9.65 -8.09 2.68
N SER A 321 -10.18 -6.87 2.56
CA SER A 321 -11.01 -6.17 3.55
C SER A 321 -12.10 -7.05 4.18
N GLN A 322 -12.74 -7.94 3.39
CA GLN A 322 -13.83 -8.82 3.83
C GLN A 322 -13.39 -10.21 4.33
N VAL A 323 -12.11 -10.58 4.16
CA VAL A 323 -11.57 -11.90 4.56
C VAL A 323 -11.65 -12.07 6.09
N LYS A 324 -12.14 -13.22 6.56
CA LYS A 324 -12.22 -13.52 8.00
C LYS A 324 -10.87 -13.98 8.53
N MET A 325 -10.44 -13.42 9.65
CA MET A 325 -9.18 -13.79 10.30
C MET A 325 -9.23 -15.21 10.88
N GLY A 326 -8.09 -15.91 10.82
CA GLY A 326 -7.91 -17.30 11.22
C GLY A 326 -6.71 -17.91 10.50
N THR A 327 -6.36 -19.16 10.82
CA THR A 327 -5.15 -19.81 10.29
C THR A 327 -5.13 -19.99 8.77
N ASN A 328 -6.29 -20.09 8.13
CA ASN A 328 -6.43 -20.20 6.67
C ASN A 328 -6.68 -18.85 5.97
N ALA A 329 -6.67 -17.73 6.69
CA ALA A 329 -7.11 -16.44 6.15
C ALA A 329 -6.35 -16.01 4.89
N TYR A 330 -5.03 -16.25 4.83
CA TYR A 330 -4.22 -15.90 3.66
C TYR A 330 -4.59 -16.73 2.42
N PHE A 331 -4.98 -17.99 2.59
CA PHE A 331 -5.50 -18.81 1.47
C PHE A 331 -6.86 -18.31 1.00
N SER A 332 -7.76 -17.96 1.93
CA SER A 332 -9.05 -17.34 1.61
C SER A 332 -8.92 -15.96 0.95
N PHE A 333 -7.84 -15.24 1.22
CA PHE A 333 -7.48 -14.01 0.53
C PHE A 333 -7.06 -14.27 -0.92
N LEU A 334 -6.14 -15.21 -1.16
CA LEU A 334 -5.73 -15.61 -2.52
C LEU A 334 -6.91 -16.17 -3.34
N ASP A 335 -7.80 -16.95 -2.71
CA ASP A 335 -9.09 -17.39 -3.30
C ASP A 335 -9.99 -16.21 -3.67
N SER A 336 -10.14 -15.24 -2.75
CA SER A 336 -10.96 -14.04 -3.00
C SER A 336 -10.40 -13.17 -4.12
N LEU A 337 -9.07 -13.00 -4.18
CA LEU A 337 -8.41 -12.16 -5.18
C LEU A 337 -8.46 -12.79 -6.58
N SER A 338 -8.12 -14.08 -6.69
CA SER A 338 -8.27 -14.83 -7.94
C SER A 338 -9.73 -14.95 -8.39
N GLY A 339 -10.68 -15.08 -7.45
CA GLY A 339 -12.12 -15.06 -7.73
C GLY A 339 -12.60 -13.72 -8.29
N GLN A 340 -12.07 -12.58 -7.84
CA GLN A 340 -12.38 -11.26 -8.37
C GLN A 340 -11.89 -11.10 -9.82
N PHE A 341 -10.65 -11.51 -10.13
CA PHE A 341 -10.15 -11.59 -11.50
C PHE A 341 -11.04 -12.47 -12.39
N LEU A 342 -11.34 -13.71 -11.97
CA LEU A 342 -12.16 -14.65 -12.74
C LEU A 342 -13.59 -14.17 -12.98
N ASN A 343 -14.20 -13.48 -12.01
CA ASN A 343 -15.55 -12.94 -12.12
C ASN A 343 -15.67 -11.81 -13.15
N CYS A 344 -14.59 -11.07 -13.40
CA CYS A 344 -14.58 -10.04 -14.44
C CYS A 344 -14.08 -10.60 -15.79
N LEU A 345 -12.95 -11.31 -15.82
CA LEU A 345 -12.28 -11.71 -17.06
C LEU A 345 -12.90 -12.95 -17.75
N GLY A 346 -13.81 -13.67 -17.09
CA GLY A 346 -14.49 -14.86 -17.61
C GLY A 346 -15.84 -14.63 -18.28
#